data_AF-A0A009S7F6-F1
#
_entry.id   AF-A0A009S7F6-F1
#
_cell.length_a   1.000
_cell.length_b   1.000
_cell.length_c   1.000
_cell.angle_alpha   90.00
_cell.angle_beta   90.00
_cell.angle_gamma   90.00
#
_symmetry.space_group_name_H-M   'P 1'
#
loop_
_entity.id
_entity.type
_entity.pdbx_description
1 polymer ?
#
loop_
_entity_poly.entity_id
_entity_poly.type
_entity_poly.pdbx_seq_one_letter_code
_entity_poly.pdbx_strand_id
1 'polypeptide(L)' 'MDKIENFACRVCGLIQDEEPWGESGEDPNFNICDCCGVEFGYEDYTKESVKAYRNKWLDEVK' A
#
# COMPACT_ATOMS: atom_id res chain seq x y z
N MET A 1 -10.16 2.57 -13.88
CA MET A 1 -9.57 1.63 -12.93
C MET A 1 -10.32 0.34 -13.03
N ASP A 2 -9.66 -0.73 -13.46
CA ASP A 2 -10.17 -2.06 -13.23
C ASP A 2 -10.19 -2.28 -11.71
N LYS A 3 -11.28 -2.82 -11.15
CA LYS A 3 -11.50 -2.96 -9.69
C LYS A 3 -10.31 -3.53 -8.93
N ILE A 4 -9.48 -4.35 -9.58
CA ILE A 4 -8.32 -5.03 -8.99
C ILE A 4 -7.24 -4.03 -8.53
N GLU A 5 -7.08 -2.88 -9.20
CA GLU A 5 -6.03 -1.91 -8.84
C GLU A 5 -6.27 -1.28 -7.46
N ASN A 6 -7.54 -1.14 -7.03
CA ASN A 6 -7.88 -0.60 -5.71
C ASN A 6 -7.47 -1.52 -4.56
N PHE A 7 -7.27 -2.81 -4.82
CA PHE A 7 -6.85 -3.78 -3.80
C PHE A 7 -5.33 -3.87 -3.67
N ALA A 8 -4.57 -3.24 -4.58
CA ALA A 8 -3.12 -3.33 -4.56
C ALA A 8 -2.51 -2.44 -3.47
N CYS A 9 -1.61 -3.00 -2.67
CA CYS A 9 -0.72 -2.21 -1.83
C CYS A 9 0.11 -1.26 -2.71
N ARG A 10 0.08 0.05 -2.40
CA ARG A 10 0.81 1.08 -3.16
C ARG A 10 2.32 0.89 -3.13
N VAL A 11 2.83 0.19 -2.11
CA VAL A 11 4.26 -0.01 -1.87
C VAL A 11 4.79 -1.25 -2.57
N CYS A 12 4.21 -2.43 -2.33
CA CYS A 12 4.73 -3.70 -2.87
C CYS A 12 3.90 -4.30 -4.02
N GLY A 13 2.63 -3.90 -4.17
CA GLY A 13 1.72 -4.42 -5.19
C GLY A 13 0.98 -5.70 -4.81
N LEU A 14 1.12 -6.21 -3.58
CA LEU A 14 0.30 -7.33 -3.11
C LEU A 14 -1.19 -6.94 -3.14
N ILE A 15 -2.02 -7.77 -3.77
CA ILE A 15 -3.48 -7.66 -3.74
C ILE A 15 -3.97 -8.06 -2.35
N GLN A 16 -4.56 -7.10 -1.63
CA GLN A 16 -5.15 -7.30 -0.31
C GLN A 16 -6.57 -7.89 -0.42
N ASP A 17 -7.10 -8.39 0.69
CA ASP A 17 -8.48 -8.89 0.77
C ASP A 17 -9.52 -7.74 0.84
N GLU A 18 -9.09 -6.57 1.32
CA GLU A 18 -9.89 -5.34 1.42
C GLU A 18 -9.19 -4.19 0.70
N GLU A 19 -9.94 -3.23 0.16
CA GLU A 19 -9.38 -2.06 -0.52
C GLU A 19 -8.58 -1.20 0.47
N PRO A 20 -7.24 -1.10 0.34
CA PRO A 20 -6.39 -0.41 1.32
C PRO A 20 -6.71 1.07 1.48
N TRP A 21 -7.27 1.66 0.42
CA TRP A 21 -7.59 3.08 0.27
C TRP A 21 -9.07 3.35 0.00
N GLY A 22 -9.92 2.33 0.23
CA GLY A 22 -11.35 2.39 -0.03
C GLY A 22 -11.70 2.64 -1.50
N GLU A 23 -13.00 2.67 -1.79
CA GLU A 23 -13.50 2.85 -3.16
C GLU A 23 -13.09 4.21 -3.75
N SER A 24 -12.94 5.24 -2.89
CA SER A 24 -12.55 6.61 -3.26
C SER A 24 -11.06 6.75 -3.58
N GLY A 25 -10.22 5.84 -3.05
CA GLY A 25 -8.76 5.99 -3.07
C GLY A 25 -8.23 7.03 -2.07
N GLU A 26 -9.10 7.62 -1.24
CA GLU A 26 -8.77 8.67 -0.26
C GLU A 26 -9.08 8.28 1.19
N ASP A 27 -9.81 7.18 1.40
CA ASP A 27 -10.27 6.70 2.71
C ASP A 27 -9.54 5.40 3.10
N PRO A 28 -8.33 5.48 3.68
CA PRO A 28 -7.56 4.32 4.04
C PRO A 28 -8.21 3.48 5.14
N ASN A 29 -8.03 2.17 5.08
CA ASN A 29 -8.55 1.25 6.09
C ASN A 29 -7.63 1.11 7.32
N PHE A 30 -6.43 1.70 7.28
CA PHE A 30 -5.42 1.62 8.35
C PHE A 30 -4.95 0.22 8.71
N ASN A 31 -5.21 -0.78 7.86
CA ASN A 31 -4.64 -2.11 8.00
C ASN A 31 -3.15 -2.09 7.65
N ILE A 32 -2.44 -3.14 8.07
CA ILE A 32 -1.02 -3.34 7.76
C ILE A 32 -0.91 -4.32 6.60
N CYS A 33 -0.08 -4.00 5.60
CA CYS A 33 0.19 -4.90 4.49
C CYS A 33 0.98 -6.15 4.95
N ASP A 34 0.43 -7.34 4.69
CA ASP A 34 1.07 -8.63 5.05
C ASP A 34 2.40 -8.91 4.33
N CYS A 35 2.71 -8.18 3.26
CA CYS A 35 3.95 -8.36 2.50
C CYS A 35 5.06 -7.38 2.89
N CYS A 36 4.77 -6.08 2.92
CA CYS A 36 5.80 -5.05 3.16
C CYS A 36 5.68 -4.34 4.51
N GLY A 37 4.67 -4.70 5.31
CA GLY A 37 4.51 -4.21 6.69
C GLY A 37 4.11 -2.74 6.83
N VAL A 38 3.72 -2.07 5.75
CA VAL A 38 3.30 -0.67 5.82
C VAL A 38 1.87 -0.54 6.33
N GLU A 39 1.61 0.49 7.13
CA GLU A 39 0.26 0.89 7.52
C GLU A 39 -0.37 1.82 6.46
N PHE A 40 -1.50 1.38 5.90
CA PHE A 40 -2.21 2.11 4.86
C PHE A 40 -2.76 3.44 5.39
N GLY A 41 -2.53 4.53 4.66
CA GLY A 41 -2.97 5.87 5.08
C GLY A 41 -2.01 6.59 6.02
N TYR A 42 -0.98 5.92 6.53
CA TYR A 42 0.06 6.55 7.35
C TYR A 42 1.41 6.54 6.62
N GLU A 43 1.96 5.36 6.34
CA GLU A 43 3.29 5.21 5.76
C GLU A 43 3.30 5.27 4.23
N ASP A 44 2.13 5.13 3.60
CA ASP A 44 1.93 5.21 2.15
C ASP A 44 1.02 6.38 1.73
N TYR A 45 0.82 7.37 2.61
CA TYR A 45 -0.10 8.49 2.40
C TYR A 45 0.31 9.41 1.24
N THR A 46 1.60 9.73 1.15
CA THR A 46 2.14 10.58 0.08
C THR A 46 2.90 9.76 -0.96
N LYS A 47 3.00 10.27 -2.19
CA LYS A 47 3.81 9.63 -3.24
C LYS A 47 5.29 9.52 -2.83
N GLU A 48 5.78 10.48 -2.07
CA GLU A 48 7.14 10.49 -1.52
C GLU A 48 7.32 9.36 -0.50
N SER A 49 6.37 9.18 0.41
CA SER A 49 6.39 8.10 1.41
C SER A 49 6.31 6.71 0.74
N VAL A 50 5.39 6.52 -0.22
CA VAL A 50 5.30 5.28 -1.02
C VAL A 50 6.65 4.90 -1.63
N LYS A 51 7.35 5.87 -2.24
CA LYS A 51 8.67 5.64 -2.83
C LYS A 51 9.72 5.27 -1.77
N ALA A 52 9.74 5.97 -0.64
CA ALA A 52 10.68 5.71 0.45
C ALA A 52 10.50 4.29 1.02
N TYR A 53 9.26 3.90 1.32
CA TYR A 53 8.96 2.57 1.85
C TYR A 53 9.14 1.47 0.81
N ARG A 54 8.89 1.73 -0.49
CA ARG A 54 9.19 0.76 -1.55
C ARG A 54 10.68 0.49 -1.65
N ASN A 55 11.52 1.52 -1.57
CA ASN A 55 12.97 1.34 -1.58
C ASN A 55 13.45 0.54 -0.36
N LYS A 56 12.94 0.88 0.84
CA LYS A 56 13.23 0.13 2.07
C LYS A 56 12.86 -1.34 1.94
N TRP A 57 11.65 -1.65 1.46
CA TRP A 57 11.19 -3.01 1.24
C TRP A 57 12.10 -3.78 0.26
N LEU A 58 12.47 -3.17 -0.87
CA LEU A 58 13.37 -3.80 -1.84
C LEU A 58 14.79 -4.05 -1.30
N ASP A 59 15.25 -3.25 -0.34
CA ASP A 59 16.54 -3.45 0.31
C ASP A 59 16.52 -4.60 1.34
N GLU A 60 15.36 -4.88 1.95
CA GLU A 60 15.14 -5.94 2.94
C GLU A 60 14.88 -7.31 2.30
N VAL A 61 14.23 -7.37 1.12
CA VAL A 61 13.86 -8.62 0.42
C VAL A 61 15.02 -9.18 -0.44
N LYS A 62 16.26 -9.09 0.05
CA LYS A 62 17.43 -9.67 -0.63
C LYS A 62 17.56 -11.18 -0.41
#